data_AF-A0A3N5M879-F1
#
_entry.id   AF-A0A3N5M879-F1
#
_cell.length_a   1.000
_cell.length_b   1.000
_cell.length_c   1.000
_cell.angle_alpha   90.00
_cell.angle_beta   90.00
_cell.angle_gamma   90.00
#
_symmetry.space_group_name_H-M   'P 1'
#
loop_
_entity.id
_entity.type
_entity.pdbx_description
1 polymer ?
#
loop_
_entity_poly.entity_id
_entity_poly.type
_entity_poly.pdbx_seq_one_letter_code
_entity_poly.pdbx_strand_id
1 'polypeptide(L)'
;MIVSAVLGEKNPELGIEKNKTTKAELVQALKDAFAYSDKAYDTMTDAQAAQMASFFGRQQTKLFILSLNTGHDNEHYGNMVTYLRMKGIVPPSSEPRK
;
A
#
# COMPACT_ATOMS: atom_id res chain seq x y z
N MET A 1 -1.03 -3.66 -7.48
CA MET A 1 0.36 -3.30 -7.11
C MET A 1 0.73 -4.00 -5.81
N ILE A 2 1.99 -4.44 -5.67
CA ILE A 2 2.59 -5.32 -4.65
C ILE A 2 1.69 -6.46 -4.14
N VAL A 3 0.64 -6.15 -3.38
CA VAL A 3 -0.32 -7.10 -2.80
C VAL A 3 -1.03 -7.99 -3.84
N SER A 4 -1.27 -7.52 -5.07
CA SER A 4 -1.90 -8.36 -6.12
C SER A 4 -1.10 -9.64 -6.42
N ALA A 5 0.23 -9.61 -6.28
CA ALA A 5 1.07 -10.79 -6.44
C ALA A 5 0.86 -11.83 -5.32
N VAL A 6 0.54 -11.36 -4.10
CA VAL A 6 0.23 -12.22 -2.95
C VAL A 6 -1.11 -12.94 -3.15
N LEU A 7 -2.08 -12.23 -3.73
CA LEU A 7 -3.39 -12.77 -4.09
C LEU A 7 -3.35 -13.67 -5.34
N GLY A 8 -2.25 -13.66 -6.10
CA GLY A 8 -2.15 -14.35 -7.39
C GLY A 8 -2.99 -13.70 -8.49
N GLU A 9 -3.35 -12.44 -8.33
CA GLU A 9 -4.19 -11.68 -9.25
C GLU A 9 -3.35 -10.78 -10.17
N LYS A 10 -3.89 -10.46 -11.34
CA LYS A 10 -3.31 -9.43 -12.21
C LYS A 10 -3.44 -8.07 -11.53
N ASN A 11 -2.43 -7.21 -11.69
CA ASN A 11 -2.51 -5.82 -11.24
C ASN A 11 -3.75 -5.13 -11.86
N PRO A 12 -4.65 -4.54 -11.05
CA PRO A 12 -5.86 -3.91 -11.55
C PRO A 12 -5.65 -2.69 -12.48
N GLU A 13 -4.46 -2.07 -12.46
CA GLU A 13 -4.07 -0.97 -13.38
C GLU A 13 -5.13 0.13 -13.54
N LEU A 14 -5.71 0.58 -12.42
CA LEU A 14 -6.89 1.46 -12.40
C LEU A 14 -6.66 2.87 -12.96
N GLY A 15 -5.40 3.27 -13.23
CA GLY A 15 -5.05 4.59 -13.79
C GLY A 15 -5.59 5.76 -12.96
N ILE A 16 -5.60 5.62 -11.63
CA ILE A 16 -6.17 6.61 -10.69
C ILE A 16 -5.49 7.96 -10.88
N GLU A 17 -4.16 7.95 -10.99
CA GLU A 17 -3.31 9.13 -11.13
C GLU A 17 -3.55 9.93 -12.42
N LYS A 18 -4.16 9.32 -13.44
CA LYS A 18 -4.46 9.96 -14.72
C LYS A 18 -5.87 10.53 -14.79
N ASN A 19 -6.81 9.94 -14.05
CA ASN A 19 -8.24 10.14 -14.27
C ASN A 19 -8.98 10.73 -13.07
N LYS A 20 -8.39 10.73 -11.86
CA LYS A 20 -9.01 11.24 -10.63
C LYS A 20 -8.30 12.50 -10.19
N THR A 21 -9.05 13.60 -10.04
CA THR A 21 -8.48 14.93 -9.73
C THR A 21 -9.09 15.58 -8.50
N THR A 22 -10.27 15.14 -8.06
CA THR A 22 -10.92 15.71 -6.87
C THR A 22 -10.46 15.01 -5.60
N LYS A 23 -10.44 15.74 -4.47
CA LYS A 23 -10.13 15.16 -3.16
C LYS A 23 -11.06 13.98 -2.82
N ALA A 24 -12.36 14.10 -3.12
CA ALA A 24 -13.33 13.06 -2.83
C ALA A 24 -13.02 11.76 -3.58
N GLU A 25 -12.69 11.86 -4.88
CA GLU A 25 -12.33 10.70 -5.69
C GLU A 25 -11.02 10.05 -5.22
N LEU A 26 -10.00 10.86 -4.91
CA LEU A 26 -8.71 10.34 -4.43
C LEU A 26 -8.84 9.67 -3.06
N VAL A 27 -9.64 10.22 -2.16
CA VAL A 27 -9.93 9.60 -0.86
C VAL A 27 -10.68 8.28 -1.05
N GLN A 28 -11.65 8.22 -1.96
CA GLN A 28 -12.34 6.96 -2.23
C GLN A 28 -11.40 5.92 -2.85
N ALA A 29 -10.57 6.30 -3.82
CA ALA A 29 -9.59 5.41 -4.42
C ALA A 29 -8.59 4.87 -3.38
N LEU A 30 -8.17 5.69 -2.42
CA LEU A 30 -7.31 5.26 -1.32
C LEU A 30 -8.01 4.22 -0.42
N LYS A 31 -9.28 4.44 -0.08
CA LYS A 31 -10.08 3.47 0.69
C LYS A 31 -10.23 2.15 -0.05
N ASP A 32 -10.51 2.21 -1.35
CA ASP A 32 -10.66 1.01 -2.19
C ASP A 32 -9.33 0.25 -2.28
N ALA A 33 -8.19 0.95 -2.33
CA ALA A 33 -6.87 0.35 -2.28
C ALA A 33 -6.60 -0.34 -0.94
N PHE A 34 -6.97 0.26 0.19
CA PHE A 34 -6.85 -0.40 1.51
C PHE A 34 -7.76 -1.63 1.60
N ALA A 35 -9.04 -1.52 1.21
CA ALA A 35 -9.95 -2.67 1.22
C ALA A 35 -9.48 -3.81 0.30
N TYR A 36 -8.78 -3.49 -0.79
CA TYR A 36 -8.13 -4.49 -1.64
C TYR A 36 -6.94 -5.15 -0.94
N SER A 37 -6.08 -4.36 -0.28
CA SER A 37 -4.96 -4.87 0.50
C SER A 37 -5.40 -5.76 1.66
N ASP A 38 -6.47 -5.37 2.36
CA ASP A 38 -7.03 -6.11 3.50
C ASP A 38 -7.34 -7.57 3.14
N LYS A 39 -7.83 -7.84 1.93
CA LYS A 39 -8.08 -9.22 1.46
C LYS A 39 -6.84 -10.12 1.56
N ALA A 40 -5.65 -9.59 1.29
CA ALA A 40 -4.42 -10.35 1.36
C ALA A 40 -3.92 -10.52 2.80
N TYR A 41 -4.10 -9.49 3.63
CA TYR A 41 -3.68 -9.52 5.03
C TYR A 41 -4.62 -10.38 5.88
N ASP A 42 -5.94 -10.25 5.71
CA ASP A 42 -6.97 -10.99 6.44
C ASP A 42 -6.88 -12.51 6.22
N THR A 43 -6.42 -12.90 5.03
CA THR A 43 -6.30 -14.31 4.66
C THR A 43 -4.90 -14.86 4.93
N MET A 44 -3.98 -14.10 5.54
CA MET A 44 -2.59 -14.52 5.72
C MET A 44 -2.38 -15.32 7.01
N THR A 45 -1.86 -16.54 6.86
CA THR A 45 -1.35 -17.39 7.95
C THR A 45 0.14 -17.65 7.77
N ASP A 46 0.83 -18.15 8.80
CA ASP A 46 2.25 -18.54 8.70
C ASP A 46 2.52 -19.51 7.54
N ALA A 47 1.62 -20.48 7.35
CA ALA A 47 1.72 -21.45 6.26
C ALA A 47 1.60 -20.78 4.88
N GLN A 48 0.69 -19.81 4.73
CA GLN A 48 0.57 -19.04 3.49
C GLN A 48 1.74 -18.08 3.30
N ALA A 49 2.24 -17.47 4.36
CA ALA A 49 3.34 -16.53 4.33
C ALA A 49 4.64 -17.16 3.78
N ALA A 50 4.85 -18.45 4.06
CA ALA A 50 5.97 -19.25 3.54
C ALA A 50 5.80 -19.67 2.06
N GLN A 51 4.61 -19.56 1.47
CA GLN A 51 4.40 -19.92 0.07
C GLN A 51 5.10 -18.95 -0.88
N MET A 52 5.53 -19.46 -2.03
CA MET A 52 6.17 -18.66 -3.06
C MET A 52 5.13 -18.06 -4.02
N ALA A 53 5.30 -16.79 -4.37
CA ALA A 53 4.55 -16.09 -5.41
C ALA A 53 5.50 -15.44 -6.41
N SER A 54 5.05 -15.33 -7.66
CA SER A 54 5.83 -14.64 -8.71
C SER A 54 5.72 -13.13 -8.50
N PHE A 55 6.87 -12.48 -8.37
CA PHE A 55 6.97 -11.05 -8.12
C PHE A 55 8.15 -10.48 -8.90
N PHE A 56 7.87 -9.55 -9.83
CA PHE A 56 8.85 -9.00 -10.77
C PHE A 56 9.70 -10.05 -11.50
N GLY A 57 9.05 -11.13 -11.95
CA GLY A 57 9.71 -12.22 -12.69
C GLY A 57 10.58 -13.14 -11.83
N ARG A 58 10.52 -13.01 -10.50
CA ARG A 58 11.23 -13.88 -9.55
C ARG A 58 10.25 -14.50 -8.57
N GLN A 59 10.57 -15.70 -8.10
CA GLN A 59 9.81 -16.30 -7.00
C GLN A 59 10.27 -15.68 -5.67
N GLN A 60 9.32 -15.19 -4.88
CA GLN A 60 9.54 -14.67 -3.53
C GLN A 60 8.51 -15.25 -2.56
N THR A 61 8.84 -15.32 -1.27
CA THR A 61 7.82 -15.69 -0.26
C THR A 61 6.75 -14.60 -0.17
N LYS A 62 5.50 -14.99 0.09
CA LYS A 62 4.42 -14.02 0.32
C LYS A 62 4.75 -13.07 1.48
N LEU A 63 5.44 -13.57 2.51
CA LEU A 63 5.95 -12.75 3.62
C LEU A 63 6.90 -11.66 3.13
N PHE A 64 7.87 -11.99 2.27
CA PHE A 64 8.80 -11.00 1.73
C PHE A 64 8.07 -9.90 0.96
N ILE A 65 7.10 -10.29 0.13
CA ILE A 65 6.32 -9.34 -0.68
C ILE A 65 5.49 -8.41 0.22
N LEU A 66 4.85 -8.93 1.28
CA LEU A 66 4.09 -8.10 2.22
C LEU A 66 5.00 -7.18 3.07
N SER A 67 6.17 -7.66 3.50
CA SER A 67 7.16 -6.83 4.19
C SER A 67 7.65 -5.69 3.30
N LEU A 68 7.87 -5.96 2.00
CA LEU A 68 8.19 -4.93 1.02
C LEU A 68 7.05 -3.93 0.85
N ASN A 69 5.78 -4.39 0.83
CA ASN A 69 4.62 -3.50 0.76
C ASN A 69 4.64 -2.48 1.90
N THR A 70 4.83 -2.95 3.14
CA THR A 70 4.93 -2.08 4.32
C THR A 70 6.10 -1.10 4.22
N GLY A 71 7.28 -1.56 3.77
CA GLY A 71 8.44 -0.69 3.58
C GLY A 71 8.19 0.41 2.55
N HIS A 72 7.60 0.05 1.41
CA HIS A 72 7.25 0.98 0.34
C HIS A 72 6.21 2.02 0.80
N ASP A 73 5.20 1.62 1.56
CA ASP A 73 4.20 2.55 2.11
C ASP A 73 4.84 3.55 3.08
N ASN A 74 5.82 3.10 3.89
CA ASN A 74 6.59 3.98 4.76
C ASN A 74 7.45 5.00 3.99
N GLU A 75 8.06 4.60 2.87
CA GLU A 75 8.81 5.51 1.99
C GLU A 75 7.92 6.62 1.43
N HIS A 76 6.71 6.26 0.93
CA HIS A 76 5.74 7.25 0.47
C HIS A 76 5.20 8.13 1.59
N TYR A 77 4.98 7.59 2.78
CA TYR A 77 4.62 8.38 3.95
C TYR A 77 5.71 9.41 4.29
N GLY A 78 6.99 9.04 4.19
CA GLY A 78 8.12 9.97 4.35
C GLY A 78 8.08 11.15 3.37
N ASN A 79 7.70 10.90 2.11
CA ASN A 79 7.48 11.96 1.12
C ASN A 79 6.33 12.89 1.53
N MET A 80 5.20 12.32 1.98
CA MET A 80 4.04 13.11 2.43
C MET A 80 4.36 13.98 3.65
N VAL A 81 5.14 13.47 4.60
CA VAL A 81 5.61 14.24 5.77
C VAL A 81 6.31 15.53 5.33
N THR A 82 7.15 15.45 4.30
CA THR A 82 7.86 16.61 3.75
C THR A 82 6.88 17.64 3.20
N TYR A 83 5.89 17.22 2.41
CA TYR A 83 4.86 18.12 1.87
C TYR A 83 4.00 18.78 2.94
N LEU A 84 3.58 18.03 3.96
CA LEU A 84 2.80 18.57 5.08
C LEU A 84 3.58 19.68 5.79
N ARG A 85 4.85 19.45 6.10
CA ARG A 85 5.70 20.46 6.77
C ARG A 85 5.95 21.68 5.90
N MET A 86 6.19 21.50 4.60
CA MET A 86 6.31 22.62 3.65
C MET A 86 5.02 23.47 3.58
N LYS A 87 3.87 22.89 3.92
CA LYS A 87 2.57 23.56 4.01
C LYS A 87 2.23 24.04 5.42
N GLY A 88 3.15 23.96 6.38
CA GLY A 88 2.93 24.37 7.77
C GLY A 88 2.00 23.46 8.56
N ILE A 89 1.75 22.23 8.08
CA ILE A 89 0.91 21.23 8.74
C ILE A 89 1.83 20.25 9.50
N VAL A 90 1.58 20.04 10.79
CA VAL A 90 2.28 19.02 11.57
C VAL A 90 1.76 17.65 11.15
N PRO A 91 2.63 16.70 10.76
CA PRO A 91 2.20 15.35 10.42
C PRO A 91 1.52 14.66 11.61
N PRO A 92 0.38 13.94 11.41
CA PRO A 92 -0.37 13.30 12.49
C PRO A 92 0.47 12.41 13.42
N SER A 93 1.42 11.65 12.86
CA SER A 93 2.31 10.77 13.64
C SER A 93 3.28 11.52 14.58
N SER A 94 3.37 12.84 14.46
CA SER A 94 4.25 13.72 15.27
C SER A 94 3.48 14.83 15.98
N GLU A 95 2.14 14.78 15.98
CA GLU A 95 1.33 15.70 16.77
C GLU A 95 1.54 15.46 18.28
N PRO A 96 1.47 16.51 19.13
CA PRO A 96 1.47 16.32 20.58
C PRO A 96 0.35 15.37 20.99
N ARG A 97 0.67 14.37 21.81
CA ARG A 97 -0.37 13.51 22.39
C ARG A 97 -1.27 14.35 23.28
N LYS A 98 -2.58 14.24 23.08
CA LYS A 98 -3.59 14.77 23.99
C LYS A 98 -3.84 13.80 25.13
#